data_AF-A0A1V4SKD1-F1
#
_entry.id   AF-A0A1V4SKD1-F1
#
_cell.length_a   1.000
_cell.length_b   1.000
_cell.length_c   1.000
_cell.angle_alpha   90.00
_cell.angle_beta   90.00
_cell.angle_gamma   90.00
#
_symmetry.space_group_name_H-M   'P 1'
#
loop_
_entity.id
_entity.type
_entity.pdbx_description
1 polymer ?
#
loop_
_entity_poly.entity_id
_entity_poly.type
_entity_poly.pdbx_seq_one_letter_code
_entity_poly.pdbx_strand_id
1 'polypeptide(L)'
;MSLITGFLSLLFFMAGITFSILKASKLYSIKRIAKKSHCFIGFFAVAIGIFHSLLSSLSIKFTFGYLSLLLLLIITVFGILTKYSKSSLTKRNIHIVVSILTLVVILLHIYSKLLF
;
A
#
# COMPACT_ATOMS: atom_id res chain seq x y z
N MET A 1 -10.29 -8.81 16.50
CA MET A 1 -10.66 -7.75 15.52
C MET A 1 -9.48 -7.20 14.73
N SER A 2 -8.29 -6.96 15.32
CA SER A 2 -7.18 -6.34 14.55
C SER A 2 -6.64 -7.23 13.41
N LEU A 3 -6.61 -8.55 13.56
CA LEU A 3 -6.10 -9.46 12.52
C LEU A 3 -6.88 -9.37 11.18
N ILE A 4 -8.21 -9.30 11.25
CA ILE A 4 -9.08 -9.22 10.07
C ILE A 4 -8.88 -7.90 9.34
N THR A 5 -8.82 -6.77 10.06
CA THR A 5 -8.60 -5.45 9.45
C THR A 5 -7.20 -5.31 8.85
N GLY A 6 -6.18 -5.90 9.49
CA GLY A 6 -4.82 -5.94 8.95
C GLY A 6 -4.73 -6.78 7.67
N PHE A 7 -5.35 -7.96 7.66
CA PHE A 7 -5.39 -8.81 6.47
C PHE A 7 -6.17 -8.16 5.31
N LEU A 8 -7.26 -7.46 5.62
CA LEU A 8 -8.02 -6.72 4.63
C LEU A 8 -7.19 -5.58 4.03
N SER A 9 -6.45 -4.81 4.84
CA SER A 9 -5.53 -3.77 4.36
C SER A 9 -4.47 -4.34 3.41
N LEU A 10 -3.88 -5.50 3.75
CA LEU A 10 -2.92 -6.22 2.89
C LEU A 10 -3.56 -6.63 1.54
N LEU A 11 -4.76 -7.21 1.56
CA LEU A 11 -5.47 -7.62 0.34
C LEU A 11 -5.72 -6.43 -0.60
N PHE A 12 -6.18 -5.30 -0.06
CA PHE A 12 -6.37 -4.08 -0.85
C PHE A 12 -5.01 -3.55 -1.35
N PHE A 13 -3.95 -3.58 -0.55
CA PHE A 13 -2.62 -3.16 -1.00
C PHE A 13 -2.09 -4.02 -2.16
N MET A 14 -2.17 -5.34 -2.03
CA MET A 14 -1.78 -6.28 -3.08
C MET A 14 -2.62 -6.13 -4.34
N ALA A 15 -3.94 -5.94 -4.20
CA ALA A 15 -4.81 -5.62 -5.34
C ALA A 15 -4.37 -4.32 -6.01
N GLY A 16 -4.02 -3.28 -5.23
CA GLY A 16 -3.50 -2.00 -5.74
C GLY A 16 -2.24 -2.16 -6.58
N ILE A 17 -1.28 -2.97 -6.11
CA ILE A 17 -0.06 -3.32 -6.85
C ILE A 17 -0.41 -4.07 -8.14
N THR A 18 -1.27 -5.09 -8.06
CA THR A 18 -1.70 -5.87 -9.23
C THR A 18 -2.34 -4.98 -10.31
N PHE A 19 -3.23 -4.07 -9.93
CA PHE A 19 -3.82 -3.12 -10.87
C PHE A 19 -2.81 -2.12 -11.43
N SER A 20 -1.78 -1.75 -10.66
CA SER A 20 -0.67 -0.92 -11.17
C SER A 20 0.14 -1.63 -12.25
N ILE A 21 0.38 -2.94 -12.09
CA ILE A 21 1.04 -3.79 -13.10
C ILE A 21 0.13 -3.95 -14.33
N LEU A 22 -1.15 -4.25 -14.14
CA LEU A 22 -2.11 -4.39 -15.25
C LEU A 22 -2.29 -3.10 -16.05
N LYS A 23 -2.18 -1.93 -15.43
CA LYS A 23 -2.17 -0.62 -16.10
C LYS A 23 -0.97 -0.46 -17.05
N ALA A 24 0.14 -1.16 -16.82
CA ALA A 24 1.29 -1.17 -17.71
C ALA A 24 1.14 -2.15 -18.89
N SER A 25 0.12 -3.01 -18.91
CA SER A 25 -0.12 -3.96 -20.00
C SER A 25 -0.61 -3.27 -21.29
N LYS A 26 -0.38 -3.93 -22.44
CA LYS A 26 -0.82 -3.45 -23.77
C LYS A 26 -2.33 -3.65 -24.04
N LEU A 27 -3.05 -4.33 -23.16
CA LEU A 27 -4.49 -4.61 -23.32
C LEU A 27 -5.33 -3.39 -22.96
N TYR A 28 -5.89 -2.71 -23.98
CA TYR A 28 -6.59 -1.42 -23.85
C TYR A 28 -7.82 -1.46 -22.91
N SER A 29 -8.59 -2.54 -22.97
CA SER A 29 -9.77 -2.78 -22.14
C SER A 29 -9.42 -2.90 -20.65
N ILE A 30 -8.37 -3.66 -20.34
CA ILE A 30 -7.88 -3.86 -18.97
C ILE A 30 -7.22 -2.59 -18.42
N LYS A 31 -6.45 -1.89 -19.27
CA LYS A 31 -5.74 -0.66 -18.91
C LYS A 31 -6.66 0.46 -18.42
N ARG A 32 -7.85 0.63 -19.01
CA ARG A 32 -8.80 1.69 -18.63
C ARG A 32 -9.42 1.43 -17.26
N ILE A 33 -9.80 0.18 -16.98
CA ILE A 33 -10.37 -0.26 -15.70
C ILE A 33 -9.31 -0.20 -14.59
N ALA A 34 -8.11 -0.70 -14.88
CA ALA A 34 -6.99 -0.69 -13.94
C ALA A 34 -6.55 0.73 -13.56
N LYS A 35 -6.57 1.67 -14.51
CA LYS A 35 -6.20 3.08 -14.28
C LYS A 35 -7.11 3.78 -13.26
N LYS A 36 -8.41 3.47 -13.19
CA LYS A 36 -9.28 4.04 -12.15
C LYS A 36 -9.23 3.25 -10.84
N SER A 37 -9.11 1.93 -10.94
CA SER A 37 -9.22 1.03 -9.80
C SER A 37 -7.99 1.05 -8.88
N HIS A 38 -6.76 1.15 -9.40
CA HIS A 38 -5.55 1.10 -8.56
C HIS A 38 -5.48 2.24 -7.51
N CYS A 39 -5.86 3.48 -7.88
CA CYS A 39 -5.87 4.60 -6.95
C CYS A 39 -6.95 4.44 -5.87
N PHE A 40 -8.15 4.01 -6.26
CA PHE A 40 -9.26 3.80 -5.33
C PHE A 40 -8.92 2.70 -4.32
N ILE A 41 -8.44 1.57 -4.81
CA ILE A 41 -8.03 0.41 -4.01
C ILE A 41 -6.87 0.78 -3.05
N GLY A 42 -5.90 1.56 -3.51
CA GLY A 42 -4.81 2.06 -2.66
C GLY A 42 -5.30 2.98 -1.54
N PHE A 43 -6.26 3.86 -1.83
CA PHE A 43 -6.87 4.72 -0.80
C PHE A 43 -7.62 3.91 0.26
N PHE A 44 -8.36 2.87 -0.15
CA PHE A 44 -9.02 1.95 0.77
C PHE A 44 -8.02 1.17 1.63
N ALA A 45 -6.89 0.73 1.07
CA ALA A 45 -5.83 0.08 1.84
C ALA A 45 -5.30 0.97 2.98
N VAL A 46 -5.12 2.28 2.71
CA VAL A 46 -4.72 3.27 3.71
C VAL A 46 -5.79 3.47 4.77
N ALA A 47 -7.05 3.68 4.37
CA ALA A 47 -8.15 3.89 5.30
C ALA A 47 -8.29 2.70 6.28
N ILE A 48 -8.24 1.48 5.75
CA ILE A 48 -8.30 0.25 6.56
C ILE A 48 -7.03 0.12 7.43
N GLY A 49 -5.86 0.50 6.91
CA GLY A 49 -4.60 0.49 7.67
C GLY A 49 -4.62 1.44 8.87
N ILE A 50 -5.15 2.66 8.70
CA ILE A 50 -5.35 3.63 9.79
C ILE A 50 -6.30 3.04 10.83
N PHE A 51 -7.44 2.49 10.39
CA PHE A 51 -8.41 1.87 11.29
C PHE A 51 -7.81 0.67 12.05
N HIS A 52 -7.03 -0.16 11.38
CA HIS A 52 -6.28 -1.26 11.98
C HIS A 52 -5.29 -0.77 13.05
N SER A 53 -4.56 0.31 12.77
CA SER A 53 -3.63 0.91 13.72
C SER A 53 -4.35 1.56 14.92
N LEU A 54 -5.51 2.17 14.73
CA LEU A 54 -6.31 2.74 15.83
C LEU A 54 -6.88 1.66 16.75
N LEU A 55 -7.30 0.52 16.18
CA LEU A 55 -7.79 -0.63 16.93
C LEU A 55 -6.68 -1.41 17.64
N SER A 56 -5.44 -1.28 17.17
CA SER A 56 -4.28 -1.93 17.77
C SER A 56 -3.71 -1.00 18.84
N SER A 57 -3.91 -1.34 20.11
CA SER A 57 -3.44 -0.57 21.27
C SER A 57 -2.02 0.00 21.08
N LEU A 58 -1.80 1.25 21.54
CA LEU A 58 -0.55 2.05 21.53
C LEU A 58 0.64 1.39 22.29
N SER A 59 0.94 0.13 21.96
CA SER A 59 2.03 -0.63 22.55
C SER A 59 3.30 -0.46 21.72
N ILE A 60 4.43 -0.31 22.40
CA ILE A 60 5.77 -0.21 21.80
C ILE A 60 6.10 -1.45 20.93
N LYS A 61 5.48 -2.60 21.25
CA LYS A 61 5.57 -3.86 20.48
C LYS A 61 4.93 -3.78 19.08
N PHE A 62 4.28 -2.66 18.73
CA PHE A 62 3.66 -2.43 17.41
C PHE A 62 4.53 -1.57 16.48
N THR A 63 5.84 -1.48 16.74
CA THR A 63 6.79 -0.61 16.00
C THR A 63 6.79 -0.86 14.49
N PHE A 64 6.80 -2.13 14.04
CA PHE A 64 6.70 -2.47 12.62
C PHE A 64 5.32 -2.14 12.00
N GLY A 65 4.27 -2.13 12.81
CA GLY A 65 2.92 -1.74 12.38
C GLY A 65 2.81 -0.24 12.10
N TYR A 66 3.40 0.60 12.96
CA TYR A 66 3.49 2.03 12.70
C TYR A 66 4.39 2.36 11.52
N LEU A 67 5.52 1.64 11.37
CA LEU A 67 6.42 1.84 10.24
C LEU A 67 5.76 1.48 8.90
N SER A 68 5.02 0.36 8.85
CA SER A 68 4.25 -0.01 7.65
C SER A 68 3.15 0.99 7.34
N LEU A 69 2.42 1.50 8.34
CA LEU A 69 1.43 2.56 8.16
C LEU A 69 2.04 3.86 7.60
N LEU A 70 3.19 4.28 8.15
CA LEU A 70 3.91 5.46 7.70
C LEU A 70 4.33 5.32 6.23
N LEU A 71 4.90 4.17 5.86
CA LEU A 71 5.28 3.88 4.48
C LEU A 71 4.06 3.86 3.54
N LEU A 72 2.93 3.31 3.99
CA LEU A 72 1.67 3.28 3.26
C LEU A 72 1.10 4.70 3.02
N LEU A 73 1.29 5.62 3.97
CA LEU A 73 0.94 7.03 3.81
C LEU A 73 1.88 7.72 2.82
N ILE A 74 3.19 7.54 2.97
CA ILE A 74 4.22 8.11 2.09
C ILE A 74 3.96 7.71 0.65
N ILE A 75 3.70 6.42 0.40
CA ILE A 75 3.50 5.92 -0.96
C ILE A 75 2.22 6.47 -1.60
N THR A 76 1.18 6.68 -0.79
CA THR A 76 -0.09 7.23 -1.25
C THR A 76 0.04 8.71 -1.59
N VAL A 77 0.68 9.49 -0.72
CA VAL A 77 1.01 10.90 -0.98
C VAL A 77 1.89 11.02 -2.23
N PHE A 78 2.90 10.17 -2.36
CA PHE A 78 3.77 10.14 -3.53
C PHE A 78 3.01 9.74 -4.81
N GLY A 79 2.09 8.79 -4.72
CA GLY A 79 1.18 8.40 -5.82
C GLY A 79 0.27 9.55 -6.27
N ILE A 80 -0.21 10.37 -5.33
CA ILE A 80 -0.99 11.58 -5.63
C ILE A 80 -0.10 12.64 -6.28
N LEU A 81 1.08 12.93 -5.71
CA LEU A 81 2.03 13.91 -6.24
C LEU A 81 2.48 13.57 -7.66
N THR A 82 2.75 12.30 -7.94
CA THR A 82 3.14 11.82 -9.28
C THR A 82 2.01 11.91 -10.31
N LYS A 83 0.74 11.95 -9.88
CA LYS A 83 -0.41 12.17 -10.77
C LYS A 83 -0.48 13.61 -11.28
N TYR A 84 -0.13 14.60 -10.44
CA TYR A 84 -0.23 16.03 -10.77
C TYR A 84 1.07 16.62 -11.32
N SER A 85 2.20 15.92 -11.17
CA SER A 85 3.48 16.35 -11.70
C SER A 85 3.79 15.72 -13.06
N LYS A 86 4.55 16.40 -13.93
CA LYS A 86 5.10 15.77 -15.15
C LYS A 86 5.84 14.49 -14.74
N SER A 87 5.34 13.36 -15.24
CA SER A 87 5.82 12.02 -14.92
C SER A 87 7.24 11.85 -15.48
N SER A 88 8.24 11.87 -14.61
CA SER A 88 9.60 11.45 -14.96
C SER A 88 9.79 9.95 -14.65
N LEU A 89 10.64 9.28 -15.43
CA LEU A 89 11.07 7.91 -15.17
C LEU A 89 11.59 7.74 -13.73
N THR A 90 12.30 8.74 -13.22
CA THR A 90 12.83 8.76 -11.84
C THR A 90 11.73 8.68 -10.79
N LYS A 91 10.64 9.46 -10.93
CA LYS A 91 9.51 9.42 -9.99
C LYS A 91 8.81 8.06 -10.02
N ARG A 92 8.64 7.46 -11.20
CA ARG A 92 8.05 6.12 -11.33
C ARG A 92 8.90 5.07 -10.60
N ASN A 93 10.23 5.13 -10.77
CA ASN A 93 11.14 4.20 -10.11
C ASN A 93 11.12 4.36 -8.59
N ILE A 94 11.14 5.60 -8.07
CA ILE A 94 11.02 5.87 -6.63
C ILE A 94 9.72 5.28 -6.07
N HIS A 95 8.58 5.49 -6.74
CA HIS A 95 7.31 4.93 -6.31
C HIS A 95 7.35 3.39 -6.23
N ILE A 96 7.94 2.73 -7.23
CA ILE A 96 8.10 1.27 -7.24
C ILE A 96 8.99 0.79 -6.09
N VAL A 97 10.14 1.45 -5.88
CA VAL A 97 11.07 1.09 -4.79
C VAL A 97 10.39 1.23 -3.43
N VAL A 98 9.64 2.32 -3.21
CA VAL A 98 8.88 2.53 -1.98
C VAL A 98 7.77 1.48 -1.83
N SER A 99 7.11 1.05 -2.92
CA SER A 99 6.12 -0.05 -2.88
C SER A 99 6.74 -1.35 -2.38
N ILE A 100 7.90 -1.70 -2.92
CA ILE A 100 8.62 -2.92 -2.56
C ILE A 100 9.05 -2.85 -1.09
N LEU A 101 9.62 -1.72 -0.66
CA LEU A 101 10.02 -1.52 0.73
C LEU A 101 8.82 -1.64 1.68
N THR A 102 7.67 -1.05 1.32
CA THR A 102 6.42 -1.16 2.08
C THR A 102 5.99 -2.61 2.22
N LEU A 103 6.05 -3.39 1.13
CA LEU A 103 5.72 -4.82 1.16
C LEU A 103 6.64 -5.60 2.10
N VAL A 104 7.96 -5.35 2.05
CA VAL A 104 8.94 -6.01 2.94
C VAL A 104 8.65 -5.69 4.41
N VAL A 105 8.34 -4.43 4.74
CA VAL A 105 8.02 -4.03 6.12
C VAL A 105 6.70 -4.65 6.60
N ILE A 106 5.70 -4.77 5.72
CA ILE A 106 4.44 -5.47 6.06
C ILE A 106 4.71 -6.96 6.33
N LEU A 107 5.53 -7.62 5.51
CA LEU A 107 5.92 -9.02 5.74
C LEU A 107 6.67 -9.18 7.08
N LEU A 108 7.59 -8.27 7.39
CA LEU A 108 8.27 -8.24 8.69
C LEU A 108 7.29 -8.03 9.85
N HIS A 109 6.29 -7.17 9.67
CA HIS A 109 5.25 -6.96 10.68
C HIS A 109 4.44 -8.24 10.93
N ILE A 110 4.01 -8.93 9.88
CA ILE A 110 3.29 -10.21 9.98
C ILE A 110 4.17 -11.26 10.66
N TYR A 111 5.43 -11.39 10.21
CA TYR A 111 6.40 -12.32 10.79
C TYR A 111 6.61 -12.06 12.29
N SER A 112 6.79 -10.80 12.68
CA SER A 112 6.95 -10.39 14.09
C SER A 112 5.74 -10.73 14.95
N LYS A 113 4.53 -10.76 14.36
CA LYS A 113 3.28 -11.10 15.04
C LYS A 113 2.97 -12.60 15.05
N LEU A 114 3.60 -13.38 14.19
CA LEU A 114 3.43 -14.84 14.15
C LEU A 114 4.42 -15.56 15.07
N LEU A 115 5.57 -14.95 15.35
CA LEU A 115 6.62 -15.52 16.22
C LEU A 115 6.55 -15.07 17.68
N PHE A 116 5.85 -13.99 17.97
CA PHE A 116 5.73 -13.38 19.30
C PHE A 116 4.29 -12.91 19.57
#